data_AF-A0A919P5X7-F1
#
_entry.id   AF-A0A919P5X7-F1
#
_cell.length_a   1.000
_cell.length_b   1.000
_cell.length_c   1.000
_cell.angle_alpha   90.00
_cell.angle_beta   90.00
_cell.angle_gamma   90.00
#
_symmetry.space_group_name_H-M   'P 1'
#
loop_
_entity.id
_entity.type
_entity.pdbx_description
1 polymer ?
#
loop_
_entity_poly.entity_id
_entity_poly.type
_entity_poly.pdbx_seq_one_letter_code
_entity_poly.pdbx_strand_id
1 'polypeptide(L)'
;MQDALHEARKISEETLAEEPLDALLQALLDQHGPRLVEVAFDRRYSPPRQGHIALRYPATGDVGRLGHGYLSSGDQHELSFTLTPKPGAVLTAADLQSGIDAIESRLREQQDEANEAIAREQIEFAEAVREKLEPRWQMTRMLRGALAELAIPLAPTPGPALVPVHARHLSLTAVTAAAGDGTPEWALEERLADGVVATIGAFGRSLERSPAAASRLVGGDEETLRDVLLCVLNGSYEGLVTGETFIGDGKSDLLLRWRDRDAFVGECKMWSGSKALEAGVEQLLSRYTLWRQARVALVVFFDQPSDATTLIERACTAIREHPRTRRVIDESEPARRSDYEVSGSGDERRPARLTFLPVVLRHPLPGAAA
;
A
#
# COMPACT_ATOMS: atom_id res chain seq x y z
N MET A 1 -29.39 14.14 -25.13
CA MET A 1 -29.12 12.72 -24.80
C MET A 1 -27.64 12.41 -24.60
N GLN A 2 -26.77 12.50 -25.62
CA GLN A 2 -25.35 12.12 -25.46
C GLN A 2 -24.62 12.97 -24.41
N ASP A 3 -24.91 14.26 -24.34
CA ASP A 3 -24.35 15.15 -23.32
C ASP A 3 -24.78 14.74 -21.90
N ALA A 4 -26.06 14.37 -21.72
CA ALA A 4 -26.56 13.88 -20.44
C ALA A 4 -25.87 12.58 -20.01
N LEU A 5 -25.65 11.65 -20.94
CA LEU A 5 -24.92 10.40 -20.66
C LEU A 5 -23.45 10.65 -20.33
N HIS A 6 -22.83 11.64 -20.96
CA HIS A 6 -21.46 12.07 -20.65
C HIS A 6 -21.38 12.69 -19.26
N GLU A 7 -22.33 13.56 -18.92
CA GLU A 7 -22.37 14.21 -17.61
C GLU A 7 -22.69 13.21 -16.49
N ALA A 8 -23.63 12.28 -16.72
CA ALA A 8 -23.92 11.18 -15.80
C ALA A 8 -22.67 10.33 -15.47
N ARG A 9 -21.73 10.19 -16.41
CA ARG A 9 -20.46 9.48 -16.16
C ARG A 9 -19.52 10.26 -15.25
N LYS A 10 -19.58 11.59 -15.26
CA LYS A 10 -18.71 12.47 -14.48
C LYS A 10 -19.20 12.74 -13.06
N ILE A 11 -20.46 12.40 -12.74
CA ILE A 11 -20.97 12.53 -11.37
C ILE A 11 -20.02 11.80 -10.42
N SER A 12 -19.57 12.53 -9.40
CA SER A 12 -18.59 12.04 -8.42
C SER A 12 -19.18 10.97 -7.53
N GLU A 13 -18.34 10.11 -6.98
CA GLU A 13 -18.78 9.09 -6.01
C GLU A 13 -19.35 9.70 -4.72
N GLU A 14 -18.92 10.91 -4.38
CA GLU A 14 -19.47 11.67 -3.24
C GLU A 14 -20.91 12.08 -3.50
N THR A 15 -21.18 12.69 -4.65
CA THR A 15 -22.53 13.07 -5.07
C THR A 15 -23.45 11.85 -5.23
N LEU A 16 -22.94 10.74 -5.79
CA LEU A 16 -23.71 9.48 -5.90
C LEU A 16 -24.13 8.90 -4.54
N ALA A 17 -23.32 9.11 -3.51
CA ALA A 17 -23.60 8.58 -2.18
C ALA A 17 -24.61 9.43 -1.40
N GLU A 18 -24.57 10.75 -1.60
CA GLU A 18 -25.37 11.71 -0.83
C GLU A 18 -26.75 11.94 -1.44
N GLU A 19 -26.82 12.04 -2.77
CA GLU A 19 -28.06 12.39 -3.47
C GLU A 19 -28.92 11.15 -3.80
N PRO A 20 -30.26 11.26 -3.73
CA PRO A 20 -31.15 10.22 -4.21
C PRO A 20 -31.11 10.16 -5.75
N LEU A 21 -31.19 8.96 -6.31
CA LEU A 21 -31.11 8.77 -7.76
C LEU A 21 -32.12 9.63 -8.53
N ASP A 22 -33.37 9.70 -8.05
CA ASP A 22 -34.42 10.45 -8.75
C ASP A 22 -34.10 11.96 -8.83
N ALA A 23 -33.42 12.53 -7.83
CA ALA A 23 -32.97 13.92 -7.89
C ALA A 23 -31.87 14.13 -8.95
N LEU A 24 -30.93 13.18 -9.05
CA LEU A 24 -29.89 13.22 -10.08
C LEU A 24 -30.47 13.09 -11.49
N LEU A 25 -31.46 12.20 -11.66
CA LEU A 25 -32.17 12.03 -12.94
C LEU A 25 -32.94 13.28 -13.32
N GLN A 26 -33.64 13.90 -12.36
CA GLN A 26 -34.37 15.15 -12.60
C GLN A 26 -33.42 16.29 -12.99
N ALA A 27 -32.29 16.45 -12.29
CA ALA A 27 -31.31 17.48 -12.63
C ALA A 27 -30.75 17.32 -14.05
N LEU A 28 -30.47 16.08 -14.47
CA LEU A 28 -30.01 15.78 -15.83
C LEU A 28 -31.11 16.04 -16.87
N LEU A 29 -32.38 15.76 -16.53
CA LEU A 29 -33.53 16.06 -17.38
C LEU A 29 -33.72 17.58 -17.55
N ASP A 30 -33.64 18.35 -16.48
CA ASP A 30 -33.81 19.81 -16.52
C ASP A 30 -32.71 20.51 -17.34
N GLN A 31 -31.49 19.96 -17.28
CA GLN A 31 -30.32 20.51 -17.96
C GLN A 31 -30.21 20.10 -19.43
N HIS A 32 -30.54 18.85 -19.76
CA HIS A 32 -30.24 18.26 -21.07
C HIS A 32 -31.43 17.57 -21.76
N GLY A 33 -32.56 17.46 -21.06
CA GLY A 33 -33.78 16.87 -21.56
C GLY A 33 -34.61 17.85 -22.40
N PRO A 34 -35.57 17.32 -23.18
CA PRO A 34 -36.51 18.15 -23.91
C PRO A 34 -37.45 18.87 -22.94
N ARG A 35 -37.84 20.10 -23.28
CA ARG A 35 -38.63 20.98 -22.40
C ARG A 35 -40.04 21.18 -22.93
N LEU A 36 -41.02 20.98 -22.05
CA LEU A 36 -42.42 21.22 -22.37
C LEU A 36 -42.63 22.63 -22.90
N VAL A 37 -43.46 22.72 -23.93
CA VAL A 37 -43.85 23.97 -24.56
C VAL A 37 -44.96 24.61 -23.75
N GLU A 38 -44.76 25.86 -23.39
CA GLU A 38 -45.78 26.67 -22.72
C GLU A 38 -45.99 27.97 -23.51
N VAL A 39 -47.21 28.19 -24.00
CA VAL A 39 -47.61 29.41 -24.70
C VAL A 39 -48.42 30.30 -23.76
N ALA A 40 -47.95 31.53 -23.53
CA ALA A 40 -48.61 32.51 -22.68
C ALA A 40 -49.74 33.25 -23.43
N PHE A 41 -50.90 32.60 -23.57
CA PHE A 41 -52.08 33.14 -24.26
C PHE A 41 -52.61 34.45 -23.68
N ASP A 42 -52.45 34.65 -22.37
CA ASP A 42 -52.83 35.84 -21.60
C ASP A 42 -51.89 37.03 -21.82
N ARG A 43 -50.65 36.76 -22.24
CA ARG A 43 -49.62 37.78 -22.52
C ARG A 43 -49.51 38.13 -24.00
N ARG A 44 -50.51 37.76 -24.81
CA ARG A 44 -50.54 38.08 -26.23
C ARG A 44 -50.51 39.59 -26.49
N TYR A 45 -49.85 40.01 -27.55
CA TYR A 45 -49.80 41.42 -27.94
C TYR A 45 -49.70 41.60 -29.46
N SER A 46 -49.95 42.80 -29.97
CA SER A 46 -49.82 43.12 -31.39
C SER A 46 -48.95 44.35 -31.60
N PRO A 47 -47.77 44.23 -32.25
CA PRO A 47 -46.94 45.38 -32.54
C PRO A 47 -47.58 46.24 -33.67
N PRO A 48 -47.48 47.58 -33.60
CA PRO A 48 -48.06 48.45 -34.61
C PRO A 48 -47.35 48.27 -35.96
N ARG A 49 -48.09 47.81 -36.98
CA ARG A 49 -47.65 47.73 -38.39
C ARG A 49 -48.76 48.22 -39.31
N GLN A 50 -48.39 48.93 -40.38
CA GLN A 50 -49.36 49.43 -41.35
C GLN A 50 -49.99 48.27 -42.14
N GLY A 51 -51.32 48.17 -42.11
CA GLY A 51 -52.11 47.31 -42.99
C GLY A 51 -52.32 45.85 -42.55
N HIS A 52 -51.72 45.38 -41.45
CA HIS A 52 -51.87 44.00 -40.97
C HIS A 52 -51.90 43.93 -39.44
N ILE A 53 -52.70 42.99 -38.89
CA ILE A 53 -52.68 42.67 -37.46
C ILE A 53 -51.80 41.44 -37.26
N ALA A 54 -50.66 41.63 -36.61
CA ALA A 54 -49.77 40.54 -36.21
C ALA A 54 -50.00 40.23 -34.73
N LEU A 55 -50.49 39.04 -34.41
CA LEU A 55 -50.60 38.55 -33.03
C LEU A 55 -49.31 37.85 -32.65
N ARG A 56 -48.78 38.22 -31.49
CA ARG A 56 -47.59 37.61 -30.90
C ARG A 56 -47.95 36.93 -29.60
N TYR A 57 -47.43 35.72 -29.42
CA TYR A 57 -47.59 34.90 -28.22
C TYR A 57 -46.21 34.56 -27.67
N PRO A 58 -45.83 35.05 -26.48
CA PRO A 58 -44.64 34.59 -25.79
C PRO A 58 -44.75 33.10 -25.48
N ALA A 59 -43.66 32.36 -25.64
CA ALA A 59 -43.58 30.94 -25.38
C ALA A 59 -42.20 30.53 -24.85
N THR A 60 -42.17 29.43 -24.10
CA THR A 60 -40.95 28.81 -23.54
C THR A 60 -40.91 27.32 -23.87
N GLY A 61 -39.73 26.70 -23.71
CA GLY A 61 -39.51 25.29 -23.98
C GLY A 61 -39.13 25.01 -25.44
N ASP A 62 -39.35 23.79 -25.91
CA ASP A 62 -38.96 23.36 -27.26
C ASP A 62 -39.96 23.81 -28.33
N VAL A 63 -40.13 25.14 -28.44
CA VAL A 63 -41.14 25.79 -29.30
C VAL A 63 -40.99 25.43 -30.78
N GLY A 64 -39.80 24.99 -31.21
CA GLY A 64 -39.58 24.47 -32.57
C GLY A 64 -40.38 23.22 -32.93
N ARG A 65 -41.01 22.55 -31.95
CA ARG A 65 -41.94 21.44 -32.15
C ARG A 65 -43.33 21.92 -32.59
N LEU A 66 -43.67 23.20 -32.35
CA LEU A 66 -44.84 23.83 -32.94
C LEU A 66 -44.49 24.19 -34.38
N GLY A 67 -45.17 23.60 -35.37
CA GLY A 67 -44.86 23.72 -36.81
C GLY A 67 -45.02 25.11 -37.45
N HIS A 68 -44.76 26.19 -36.71
CA HIS A 68 -44.95 27.59 -37.08
C HIS A 68 -43.66 28.41 -36.90
N GLY A 69 -43.48 29.44 -37.74
CA GLY A 69 -42.33 30.33 -37.67
C GLY A 69 -42.34 31.14 -36.38
N TYR A 70 -41.35 30.92 -35.52
CA TYR A 70 -41.12 31.66 -34.27
C TYR A 70 -39.94 32.61 -34.41
N LEU A 71 -39.97 33.69 -33.65
CA LEU A 71 -38.82 34.57 -33.43
C LEU A 71 -38.19 34.19 -32.10
N SER A 72 -36.87 34.07 -32.04
CA SER A 72 -36.16 33.69 -30.81
C SER A 72 -35.31 34.86 -30.30
N SER A 73 -35.36 35.10 -28.99
CA SER A 73 -34.50 36.05 -28.28
C SER A 73 -34.09 35.47 -26.93
N GLY A 74 -32.93 34.82 -26.87
CA GLY A 74 -32.51 34.05 -25.69
C GLY A 74 -33.39 32.81 -25.50
N ASP A 75 -33.78 32.54 -24.25
CA ASP A 75 -34.68 31.43 -23.88
C ASP A 75 -36.17 31.76 -24.10
N GLN A 76 -36.47 32.96 -24.59
CA GLN A 76 -37.84 33.37 -24.90
C GLN A 76 -38.08 33.28 -26.40
N HIS A 77 -39.18 32.60 -26.74
CA HIS A 77 -39.66 32.49 -28.10
C HIS A 77 -40.95 33.29 -28.26
N GLU A 78 -41.18 33.84 -29.45
CA GLU A 78 -42.42 34.52 -29.79
C GLU A 78 -43.01 33.88 -31.04
N LEU A 79 -44.21 33.31 -30.90
CA LEU A 79 -44.99 32.83 -32.04
C LEU A 79 -45.72 34.01 -32.69
N SER A 80 -45.61 34.15 -34.01
CA SER A 80 -46.20 35.28 -34.75
C SER A 80 -47.24 34.81 -35.77
N PHE A 81 -48.49 35.23 -35.61
CA PHE A 81 -49.58 34.94 -36.53
C PHE A 81 -50.10 36.23 -37.16
N THR A 82 -50.31 36.23 -38.47
CA THR A 82 -50.86 37.41 -39.16
C THR A 82 -52.32 37.16 -39.49
N LEU A 83 -53.20 38.03 -38.99
CA LEU A 83 -54.58 38.12 -39.40
C LEU A 83 -54.68 39.09 -40.57
N THR A 84 -54.96 38.56 -41.76
CA THR A 84 -55.15 39.37 -42.98
C THR A 84 -56.64 39.54 -43.25
N PRO A 85 -57.19 40.77 -43.17
CA PRO A 85 -58.55 41.07 -43.61
C PRO A 85 -58.79 40.66 -45.06
N LYS A 86 -60.00 40.24 -45.41
CA LYS A 86 -60.40 40.17 -46.82
C LYS A 86 -60.43 41.60 -47.39
N PRO A 87 -59.88 41.86 -48.60
CA PRO A 87 -59.91 43.18 -49.22
C PRO A 87 -61.34 43.72 -49.33
N GLY A 88 -61.59 44.92 -48.81
CA GLY A 88 -62.91 45.59 -48.86
C GLY A 88 -63.91 45.18 -47.75
N ALA A 89 -63.54 44.30 -46.83
CA ALA A 89 -64.38 43.97 -45.68
C ALA A 89 -64.20 44.98 -44.54
N VAL A 90 -65.30 45.41 -43.91
CA VAL A 90 -65.25 46.14 -42.63
C VAL A 90 -64.92 45.12 -41.55
N LEU A 91 -63.73 45.22 -40.96
CA LEU A 91 -63.31 44.32 -39.89
C LEU A 91 -64.00 44.73 -38.58
N THR A 92 -64.83 43.85 -38.02
CA THR A 92 -65.44 44.10 -36.70
C THR A 92 -64.59 43.50 -35.58
N ALA A 93 -64.82 43.97 -34.34
CA ALA A 93 -64.21 43.36 -33.16
C ALA A 93 -64.61 41.88 -33.00
N ALA A 94 -65.82 41.50 -33.43
CA ALA A 94 -66.30 40.13 -33.38
C ALA A 94 -65.55 39.23 -34.39
N ASP A 95 -65.31 39.71 -35.61
CA ASP A 95 -64.53 38.97 -36.62
C ASP A 95 -63.08 38.74 -36.17
N LEU A 96 -62.50 39.73 -35.50
CA LEU A 96 -61.18 39.62 -34.88
C LEU A 96 -61.16 38.61 -33.74
N GLN A 97 -62.16 38.64 -32.86
CA GLN A 97 -62.26 37.71 -31.74
C GLN A 97 -62.39 36.27 -32.24
N SER A 98 -63.25 36.00 -33.22
CA SER A 98 -63.37 34.66 -33.81
C SER A 98 -62.08 34.20 -34.50
N GLY A 99 -61.34 35.11 -35.14
CA GLY A 99 -60.02 34.81 -35.71
C GLY A 99 -58.97 34.49 -34.64
N ILE A 100 -58.98 35.21 -33.52
CA ILE A 100 -58.11 34.93 -32.36
C ILE A 100 -58.46 33.56 -31.76
N ASP A 101 -59.74 33.29 -31.51
CA ASP A 101 -60.21 32.04 -30.91
C ASP A 101 -59.81 30.83 -31.77
N ALA A 102 -59.91 30.96 -33.11
CA ALA A 102 -59.47 29.91 -34.03
C ALA A 102 -57.95 29.68 -33.99
N ILE A 103 -57.14 30.75 -33.90
CA ILE A 103 -55.68 30.65 -33.76
C ILE A 103 -55.33 29.99 -32.42
N GLU A 104 -55.93 30.45 -31.32
CA GLU A 104 -55.66 29.92 -29.98
C GLU A 104 -56.10 28.46 -29.85
N SER A 105 -57.26 28.08 -30.41
CA SER A 105 -57.71 26.68 -30.41
C SER A 105 -56.71 25.76 -31.11
N ARG A 106 -56.21 26.15 -32.29
CA ARG A 106 -55.20 25.38 -33.02
C ARG A 106 -53.85 25.35 -32.28
N LEU A 107 -53.45 26.47 -31.68
CA LEU A 107 -52.23 26.54 -30.88
C LEU A 107 -52.28 25.64 -29.65
N ARG A 108 -53.42 25.56 -28.97
CA ARG A 108 -53.62 24.66 -27.84
C ARG A 108 -53.52 23.21 -28.26
N GLU A 109 -54.19 22.82 -29.34
CA GLU A 109 -54.09 21.47 -29.90
C GLU A 109 -52.64 21.11 -30.25
N GLN A 110 -51.92 22.00 -30.95
CA GLN A 110 -50.51 21.80 -31.27
C GLN A 110 -49.61 21.74 -30.02
N GLN A 111 -49.89 22.57 -29.01
CA GLN A 111 -49.15 22.55 -27.74
C GLN A 111 -49.36 21.23 -27.03
N ASP A 112 -50.59 20.74 -26.96
CA ASP A 112 -50.93 19.49 -26.30
C ASP A 112 -50.27 18.29 -27.03
N GLU A 113 -50.38 18.23 -28.36
CA GLU A 113 -49.71 17.21 -29.18
C GLU A 113 -48.18 17.23 -29.02
N ALA A 114 -47.58 18.42 -29.03
CA ALA A 114 -46.13 18.58 -28.84
C ALA A 114 -45.71 18.16 -27.43
N ASN A 115 -46.47 18.54 -26.40
CA ASN A 115 -46.19 18.21 -25.02
C ASN A 115 -46.37 16.73 -24.73
N GLU A 116 -47.34 16.05 -25.33
CA GLU A 116 -47.46 14.60 -25.25
C GLU A 116 -46.25 13.89 -25.87
N ALA A 117 -45.76 14.37 -27.01
CA ALA A 117 -44.57 13.83 -27.65
C ALA A 117 -43.31 14.07 -26.80
N ILE A 118 -43.14 15.29 -26.28
CA ILE A 118 -42.04 15.64 -25.38
C ILE A 118 -42.09 14.80 -24.10
N ALA A 119 -43.26 14.61 -23.50
CA ALA A 119 -43.41 13.78 -22.30
C ALA A 119 -42.96 12.33 -22.54
N ARG A 120 -43.28 11.75 -23.71
CA ARG A 120 -42.76 10.43 -24.10
C ARG A 120 -41.23 10.43 -24.21
N GLU A 121 -40.65 11.44 -24.86
CA GLU A 121 -39.19 11.58 -24.97
C GLU A 121 -38.51 11.80 -23.60
N GLN A 122 -39.14 12.52 -22.67
CA GLN A 122 -38.64 12.69 -21.31
C GLN A 122 -38.60 11.35 -20.54
N ILE A 123 -39.61 10.49 -20.72
CA ILE A 123 -39.61 9.13 -20.14
C ILE A 123 -38.46 8.30 -20.71
N GLU A 124 -38.33 8.24 -22.03
CA GLU A 124 -37.24 7.51 -22.70
C GLU A 124 -35.86 8.03 -22.28
N PHE A 125 -35.72 9.34 -22.12
CA PHE A 125 -34.51 9.97 -21.59
C PHE A 125 -34.20 9.53 -20.17
N ALA A 126 -35.20 9.59 -19.27
CA ALA A 126 -35.03 9.20 -17.88
C ALA A 126 -34.63 7.72 -17.77
N GLU A 127 -35.24 6.83 -18.56
CA GLU A 127 -34.89 5.42 -18.61
C GLU A 127 -33.46 5.19 -19.11
N ALA A 128 -33.06 5.82 -20.21
CA ALA A 128 -31.72 5.67 -20.78
C ALA A 128 -30.62 6.16 -19.83
N VAL A 129 -30.84 7.29 -19.15
CA VAL A 129 -29.90 7.82 -18.16
C VAL A 129 -29.87 6.93 -16.92
N ARG A 130 -31.04 6.50 -16.43
CA ARG A 130 -31.17 5.57 -15.28
C ARG A 130 -30.41 4.29 -15.52
N GLU A 131 -30.53 3.67 -16.70
CA GLU A 131 -29.83 2.43 -17.05
C GLU A 131 -28.30 2.54 -16.87
N LYS A 132 -27.72 3.74 -17.07
CA LYS A 132 -26.28 3.97 -16.91
C LYS A 132 -25.88 4.44 -15.53
N LEU A 133 -26.73 5.22 -14.85
CA LEU A 133 -26.41 5.83 -13.57
C LEU A 133 -26.69 4.90 -12.39
N GLU A 134 -27.79 4.14 -12.45
CA GLU A 134 -28.28 3.34 -11.33
C GLU A 134 -27.29 2.27 -10.85
N PRO A 135 -26.61 1.48 -11.72
CA PRO A 135 -25.66 0.47 -11.25
C PRO A 135 -24.49 1.08 -10.46
N ARG A 136 -24.01 2.26 -10.88
CA ARG A 136 -22.95 2.98 -10.17
C ARG A 136 -23.44 3.52 -8.84
N TRP A 137 -24.63 4.15 -8.85
CA TRP A 137 -25.26 4.67 -7.63
C TRP A 137 -25.45 3.58 -6.57
N GLN A 138 -25.98 2.41 -6.95
CA GLN A 138 -26.16 1.27 -6.05
C GLN A 138 -24.82 0.76 -5.49
N MET A 139 -23.82 0.53 -6.34
CA MET A 139 -22.51 0.02 -5.94
C MET A 139 -21.81 0.96 -4.96
N THR A 140 -21.78 2.27 -5.26
CA THR A 140 -21.16 3.29 -4.40
C THR A 140 -21.78 3.29 -3.00
N ARG A 141 -23.12 3.25 -2.91
CA ARG A 141 -23.82 3.23 -1.61
C ARG A 141 -23.63 1.93 -0.85
N MET A 142 -23.65 0.79 -1.54
CA MET A 142 -23.37 -0.52 -0.94
C MET A 142 -21.96 -0.56 -0.33
N LEU A 143 -20.93 -0.14 -1.07
CA LEU A 143 -19.56 -0.11 -0.58
C LEU A 143 -19.38 0.84 0.61
N ARG A 144 -19.96 2.05 0.55
CA ARG A 144 -19.90 2.99 1.68
C ARG A 144 -20.63 2.45 2.91
N GLY A 145 -21.76 1.77 2.73
CA GLY A 145 -22.47 1.09 3.82
C GLY A 145 -21.59 0.03 4.50
N ALA A 146 -20.96 -0.85 3.72
CA ALA A 146 -20.05 -1.87 4.24
C ALA A 146 -18.83 -1.26 4.97
N LEU A 147 -18.23 -0.20 4.43
CA LEU A 147 -17.12 0.50 5.09
C LEU A 147 -17.55 1.13 6.41
N ALA A 148 -18.76 1.70 6.47
CA ALA A 148 -19.33 2.27 7.69
C ALA A 148 -19.60 1.19 8.76
N GLU A 149 -20.14 0.03 8.37
CA GLU A 149 -20.34 -1.11 9.27
C GLU A 149 -19.02 -1.63 9.86
N LEU A 150 -17.94 -1.60 9.07
CA LEU A 150 -16.60 -1.96 9.52
C LEU A 150 -15.88 -0.84 10.30
N ALA A 151 -16.52 0.32 10.50
CA ALA A 151 -15.92 1.51 11.08
C ALA A 151 -14.61 1.94 10.39
N ILE A 152 -14.49 1.69 9.08
CA ILE A 152 -13.35 2.11 8.28
C ILE A 152 -13.60 3.56 7.83
N PRO A 153 -12.72 4.51 8.20
CA PRO A 153 -12.90 5.91 7.81
C PRO A 153 -12.70 6.07 6.29
N LEU A 154 -13.62 6.78 5.63
CA LEU A 154 -13.58 7.06 4.19
C LEU A 154 -12.53 8.09 3.79
N ALA A 155 -12.02 8.84 4.77
CA ALA A 155 -10.94 9.80 4.60
C ALA A 155 -9.82 9.48 5.59
N PRO A 156 -8.55 9.76 5.24
CA PRO A 156 -7.45 9.68 6.19
C PRO A 156 -7.76 10.55 7.41
N THR A 157 -7.56 10.01 8.61
CA THR A 157 -7.65 10.81 9.83
C THR A 157 -6.57 11.91 9.75
N PRO A 158 -6.93 13.20 9.87
CA PRO A 158 -5.94 14.27 9.79
C PRO A 158 -4.94 14.15 10.95
N GLY A 159 -3.66 14.00 10.59
CA GLY A 159 -2.55 13.86 11.52
C GLY A 159 -1.44 12.96 10.96
N PRO A 160 -0.22 13.03 11.50
CA PRO A 160 0.82 12.08 11.15
C PRO A 160 0.38 10.68 11.56
N ALA A 161 0.22 9.79 10.59
CA ALA A 161 0.05 8.37 10.86
C ALA A 161 1.35 7.85 11.48
N LEU A 162 1.41 7.82 12.81
CA LEU A 162 2.46 7.14 13.55
C LEU A 162 2.19 5.63 13.41
N VAL A 163 2.57 5.06 12.26
CA VAL A 163 2.64 3.62 12.10
C VAL A 163 3.79 3.17 12.99
N PRO A 164 3.54 2.48 14.12
CA PRO A 164 4.61 2.09 15.01
C PRO A 164 5.42 1.04 14.26
N VAL A 165 6.57 1.44 13.72
CA VAL A 165 7.53 0.49 13.19
C VAL A 165 8.10 -0.22 14.41
N HIS A 166 7.49 -1.35 14.76
CA HIS A 166 8.07 -2.28 15.73
C HIS A 166 9.24 -2.97 15.04
N ALA A 167 10.31 -2.22 14.84
CA ALA A 167 11.61 -2.80 14.60
C ALA A 167 11.88 -3.71 15.79
N ARG A 168 11.76 -5.04 15.60
CA ARG A 168 12.34 -6.04 16.51
C ARG A 168 13.86 -5.99 16.36
N HIS A 169 14.45 -4.82 16.58
CA HIS A 169 15.82 -4.74 16.97
C HIS A 169 15.80 -4.94 18.49
N LEU A 170 16.53 -5.93 18.97
CA LEU A 170 17.11 -5.85 20.32
C LEU A 170 18.06 -4.65 20.27
N SER A 171 17.51 -3.43 20.31
CA SER A 171 18.33 -2.24 20.47
C SER A 171 18.89 -2.29 21.88
N LEU A 172 20.12 -1.82 22.02
CA LEU A 172 20.73 -1.64 23.33
C LEU A 172 19.79 -0.90 24.29
N THR A 173 19.02 0.04 23.76
CA THR A 173 17.98 0.82 24.43
C THR A 173 16.88 -0.06 25.08
N ALA A 174 16.45 -1.13 24.42
CA ALA A 174 15.48 -2.06 25.01
C ALA A 174 16.09 -2.92 26.12
N VAL A 175 17.39 -3.26 25.99
CA VAL A 175 18.12 -4.04 27.00
C VAL A 175 18.47 -3.18 28.22
N THR A 176 18.87 -1.91 28.03
CA THR A 176 19.10 -0.95 29.13
C THR A 176 17.80 -0.66 29.89
N ALA A 177 16.67 -0.48 29.19
CA ALA A 177 15.37 -0.29 29.82
C ALA A 177 14.98 -1.50 30.69
N ALA A 178 15.12 -2.72 30.16
CA ALA A 178 14.82 -3.95 30.90
C ALA A 178 15.74 -4.16 32.13
N ALA A 179 16.95 -3.60 32.12
CA ALA A 179 17.84 -3.56 33.28
C ALA A 179 17.34 -2.63 34.40
N GLY A 180 16.65 -1.54 34.02
CA GLY A 180 15.97 -0.64 34.96
C GLY A 180 14.77 -1.29 35.66
N ASP A 181 14.12 -2.23 34.98
CA ASP A 181 12.91 -2.93 35.46
C ASP A 181 13.18 -4.11 36.41
N GLY A 182 14.43 -4.27 36.88
CA GLY A 182 14.81 -5.31 37.85
C GLY A 182 15.14 -6.68 37.26
N THR A 183 15.27 -6.80 35.92
CA THR A 183 15.80 -8.02 35.30
C THR A 183 17.26 -8.23 35.73
N PRO A 184 17.65 -9.43 36.20
CA PRO A 184 19.02 -9.66 36.64
C PRO A 184 20.01 -9.59 35.47
N GLU A 185 21.24 -9.10 35.73
CA GLU A 185 22.24 -8.83 34.69
C GLU A 185 22.57 -10.05 33.81
N TRP A 186 22.65 -11.25 34.40
CA TRP A 186 22.95 -12.49 33.67
C TRP A 186 21.90 -12.83 32.62
N ALA A 187 20.62 -12.51 32.86
CA ALA A 187 19.55 -12.77 31.91
C ALA A 187 19.61 -11.78 30.72
N LEU A 188 20.11 -10.57 30.94
CA LEU A 188 20.33 -9.58 29.88
C LEU A 188 21.56 -9.93 29.04
N GLU A 189 22.65 -10.38 29.67
CA GLU A 189 23.82 -10.93 29.01
C GLU A 189 23.43 -12.08 28.08
N GLU A 190 22.59 -12.99 28.57
CA GLU A 190 22.08 -14.11 27.78
C GLU A 190 21.26 -13.64 26.57
N ARG A 191 20.35 -12.69 26.77
CA ARG A 191 19.55 -12.12 25.68
C ARG A 191 20.39 -11.40 24.64
N LEU A 192 21.42 -10.68 25.05
CA LEU A 192 22.36 -10.01 24.16
C LEU A 192 23.13 -11.03 23.32
N ALA A 193 23.66 -12.08 23.93
CA ALA A 193 24.36 -13.13 23.23
C ALA A 193 23.45 -13.90 22.24
N ASP A 194 22.19 -14.19 22.62
CA ASP A 194 21.22 -14.80 21.70
C ASP A 194 20.92 -13.86 20.52
N GLY A 195 20.82 -12.56 20.78
CA GLY A 195 20.69 -11.55 19.75
C GLY A 195 21.87 -11.60 18.77
N VAL A 196 23.11 -11.62 19.26
CA VAL A 196 24.31 -11.68 18.40
C VAL A 196 24.29 -12.93 17.53
N VAL A 197 24.02 -14.09 18.12
CA VAL A 197 23.89 -15.37 17.38
C VAL A 197 22.80 -15.27 16.30
N ALA A 198 21.64 -14.69 16.62
CA ALA A 198 20.56 -14.51 15.66
C ALA A 198 20.96 -13.57 14.50
N THR A 199 21.70 -12.50 14.79
CA THR A 199 22.22 -11.57 13.79
C THR A 199 23.25 -12.24 12.88
N ILE A 200 24.18 -13.04 13.43
CA ILE A 200 25.15 -13.82 12.64
C ILE A 200 24.42 -14.80 11.70
N GLY A 201 23.41 -15.51 12.21
CA GLY A 201 22.59 -16.39 11.38
C GLY A 201 21.83 -15.65 10.27
N ALA A 202 21.34 -14.43 10.55
CA ALA A 202 20.69 -13.59 9.54
C ALA A 202 21.68 -13.09 8.48
N PHE A 203 22.90 -12.74 8.90
CA PHE A 203 24.00 -12.39 8.01
C PHE A 203 24.33 -13.54 7.04
N GLY A 204 24.50 -14.76 7.55
CA GLY A 204 24.77 -15.93 6.70
C GLY A 204 23.67 -16.16 5.65
N ARG A 205 22.40 -16.12 6.05
CA ARG A 205 21.26 -16.23 5.12
C ARG A 205 21.22 -15.09 4.08
N SER A 206 21.68 -13.90 4.44
CA SER A 206 21.75 -12.77 3.50
C SER A 206 22.80 -13.01 2.42
N LEU A 207 23.96 -13.57 2.80
CA LEU A 207 25.02 -13.95 1.86
C LEU A 207 24.56 -15.07 0.92
N GLU A 208 23.82 -16.06 1.43
CA GLU A 208 23.24 -17.13 0.60
C GLU A 208 22.29 -16.61 -0.50
N ARG A 209 21.51 -15.56 -0.19
CA ARG A 209 20.60 -14.92 -1.16
C ARG A 209 21.29 -13.97 -2.12
N SER A 210 22.55 -13.60 -1.85
CA SER A 210 23.27 -12.56 -2.57
C SER A 210 24.63 -13.08 -3.09
N PRO A 211 24.64 -14.08 -4.00
CA PRO A 211 25.86 -14.78 -4.41
C PRO A 211 26.90 -13.84 -5.06
N ALA A 212 26.47 -12.81 -5.80
CA ALA A 212 27.40 -11.82 -6.36
C ALA A 212 28.11 -10.99 -5.28
N ALA A 213 27.41 -10.62 -4.20
CA ALA A 213 28.00 -9.91 -3.07
C ALA A 213 28.90 -10.84 -2.26
N ALA A 214 28.44 -12.06 -1.96
CA ALA A 214 29.22 -13.08 -1.26
C ALA A 214 30.54 -13.39 -1.99
N SER A 215 30.51 -13.55 -3.32
CA SER A 215 31.72 -13.83 -4.11
C SER A 215 32.75 -12.68 -4.06
N ARG A 216 32.30 -11.42 -4.04
CA ARG A 216 33.21 -10.27 -3.86
C ARG A 216 33.85 -10.24 -2.47
N LEU A 217 33.14 -10.71 -1.45
CA LEU A 217 33.64 -10.80 -0.08
C LEU A 217 34.61 -11.97 0.10
N VAL A 218 34.37 -13.11 -0.57
CA VAL A 218 35.30 -14.28 -0.55
C VAL A 218 36.68 -13.92 -1.12
N GLY A 219 36.73 -13.04 -2.13
CA GLY A 219 38.00 -12.57 -2.69
C GLY A 219 38.87 -11.77 -1.71
N GLY A 220 38.35 -11.42 -0.53
CA GLY A 220 38.98 -10.54 0.45
C GLY A 220 39.54 -11.22 1.69
N ASP A 221 39.67 -12.54 1.75
CA ASP A 221 40.08 -13.33 2.94
C ASP A 221 39.10 -13.29 4.14
N GLU A 222 39.43 -14.05 5.20
CA GLU A 222 38.60 -14.19 6.40
C GLU A 222 38.37 -12.84 7.12
N GLU A 223 39.38 -11.97 7.14
CA GLU A 223 39.36 -10.70 7.86
C GLU A 223 38.30 -9.78 7.25
N THR A 224 38.15 -9.77 5.92
CA THR A 224 37.09 -9.01 5.24
C THR A 224 35.69 -9.49 5.64
N LEU A 225 35.46 -10.81 5.73
CA LEU A 225 34.16 -11.34 6.13
C LEU A 225 33.81 -10.99 7.58
N ARG A 226 34.81 -11.06 8.47
CA ARG A 226 34.69 -10.65 9.86
C ARG A 226 34.39 -9.16 9.98
N ASP A 227 35.08 -8.29 9.25
CA ASP A 227 34.89 -6.84 9.33
C ASP A 227 33.48 -6.42 8.83
N VAL A 228 32.98 -7.06 7.78
CA VAL A 228 31.61 -6.86 7.32
C VAL A 228 30.59 -7.35 8.36
N LEU A 229 30.82 -8.53 8.95
CA LEU A 229 29.97 -9.04 10.03
C LEU A 229 29.98 -8.08 11.23
N LEU A 230 31.12 -7.52 11.59
CA LEU A 230 31.27 -6.54 12.66
C LEU A 230 30.45 -5.26 12.36
N CYS A 231 30.46 -4.78 11.11
CA CYS A 231 29.63 -3.64 10.69
C CYS A 231 28.13 -3.94 10.87
N VAL A 232 27.68 -5.13 10.48
CA VAL A 232 26.29 -5.56 10.63
C VAL A 232 25.89 -5.66 12.11
N LEU A 233 26.77 -6.24 12.94
CA LEU A 233 26.56 -6.34 14.38
C LEU A 233 26.47 -4.96 15.02
N ASN A 234 27.40 -4.05 14.71
CA ASN A 234 27.40 -2.72 15.29
C ASN A 234 26.26 -1.82 14.81
N GLY A 235 25.66 -2.11 13.66
CA GLY A 235 24.38 -1.51 13.27
C GLY A 235 23.23 -1.83 14.24
N SER A 236 23.31 -2.93 14.98
CA SER A 236 22.30 -3.34 15.97
C SER A 236 22.73 -3.11 17.43
N TYR A 237 24.04 -3.14 17.70
CA TYR A 237 24.60 -3.07 19.06
C TYR A 237 25.38 -1.77 19.33
N GLU A 238 25.21 -0.74 18.51
CA GLU A 238 25.72 0.62 18.73
C GLU A 238 27.23 0.69 19.06
N GLY A 239 28.04 -0.18 18.45
CA GLY A 239 29.49 -0.19 18.66
C GLY A 239 29.98 -1.05 19.83
N LEU A 240 29.09 -1.74 20.56
CA LEU A 240 29.50 -2.60 21.68
C LEU A 240 30.19 -3.90 21.24
N VAL A 241 30.00 -4.33 19.99
CA VAL A 241 30.74 -5.47 19.46
C VAL A 241 32.04 -4.95 18.89
N THR A 242 33.16 -5.41 19.43
CA THR A 242 34.49 -5.03 18.99
C THR A 242 35.16 -6.17 18.24
N GLY A 243 35.94 -5.82 17.21
CA GLY A 243 36.79 -6.76 16.48
C GLY A 243 38.22 -6.77 17.02
N GLU A 244 38.96 -7.85 16.76
CA GLU A 244 40.39 -8.01 17.12
C GLU A 244 40.75 -7.64 18.56
N THR A 245 39.83 -7.86 19.49
CA THR A 245 39.99 -7.33 20.84
C THR A 245 40.77 -8.30 21.71
N PHE A 246 41.72 -7.77 22.48
CA PHE A 246 42.52 -8.56 23.40
C PHE A 246 41.67 -9.05 24.59
N ILE A 247 41.70 -10.36 24.82
CA ILE A 247 41.08 -11.05 25.97
C ILE A 247 42.10 -12.04 26.52
N GLY A 248 42.51 -11.84 27.77
CA GLY A 248 43.57 -12.64 28.39
C GLY A 248 44.88 -12.57 27.59
N ASP A 249 45.38 -13.73 27.17
CA ASP A 249 46.64 -13.88 26.43
C ASP A 249 46.49 -13.88 24.89
N GLY A 250 45.32 -13.51 24.35
CA GLY A 250 45.09 -13.51 22.90
C GLY A 250 44.09 -12.48 22.39
N LYS A 251 43.86 -12.47 21.07
CA LYS A 251 42.83 -11.68 20.40
C LYS A 251 41.63 -12.55 20.04
N SER A 252 40.43 -11.98 20.13
CA SER A 252 39.17 -12.54 19.63
C SER A 252 38.70 -11.76 18.41
N ASP A 253 38.08 -12.44 17.46
CA ASP A 253 37.51 -11.81 16.26
C ASP A 253 36.27 -10.98 16.55
N LEU A 254 35.43 -11.41 17.51
CA LEU A 254 34.22 -10.71 17.91
C LEU A 254 34.06 -10.74 19.43
N LEU A 255 34.01 -9.58 20.08
CA LEU A 255 33.75 -9.48 21.51
C LEU A 255 32.59 -8.54 21.77
N LEU A 256 31.55 -9.01 22.47
CA LEU A 256 30.53 -8.14 23.04
C LEU A 256 30.78 -7.99 24.54
N ARG A 257 31.09 -6.76 24.96
CA ARG A 257 31.15 -6.39 26.38
C ARG A 257 29.89 -5.69 26.82
N TRP A 258 29.28 -6.19 27.89
CA TRP A 258 28.16 -5.56 28.56
C TRP A 258 28.55 -5.24 30.00
N ARG A 259 28.63 -3.94 30.32
CA ARG A 259 29.17 -3.44 31.59
C ARG A 259 30.58 -4.03 31.83
N ASP A 260 30.75 -4.76 32.92
CA ASP A 260 32.03 -5.36 33.33
C ASP A 260 32.14 -6.85 32.95
N ARG A 261 31.35 -7.32 31.97
CA ARG A 261 31.34 -8.73 31.54
C ARG A 261 31.45 -8.91 30.03
N ASP A 262 32.13 -9.98 29.64
CA ASP A 262 32.21 -10.46 28.27
C ASP A 262 30.96 -11.32 27.99
N ALA A 263 29.91 -10.70 27.46
CA ALA A 263 28.62 -11.35 27.24
C ALA A 263 28.67 -12.36 26.08
N PHE A 264 29.50 -12.10 25.08
CA PHE A 264 29.69 -12.97 23.92
C PHE A 264 31.11 -12.88 23.39
N VAL A 265 31.67 -14.04 23.00
CA VAL A 265 32.98 -14.14 22.35
C VAL A 265 32.83 -14.99 21.08
N GLY A 266 33.25 -14.47 19.95
CA GLY A 266 33.22 -15.15 18.66
C GLY A 266 34.60 -15.30 18.06
N GLU A 267 34.84 -16.45 17.45
CA GLU A 267 35.98 -16.69 16.57
C GLU A 267 35.45 -16.95 15.16
N CYS A 268 36.07 -16.31 14.17
CA CYS A 268 35.80 -16.50 12.77
C CYS A 268 36.85 -17.44 12.17
N LYS A 269 36.43 -18.30 11.24
CA LYS A 269 37.34 -19.18 10.50
C LYS A 269 36.84 -19.40 9.08
N MET A 270 37.76 -19.39 8.12
CA MET A 270 37.53 -20.05 6.83
C MET A 270 37.72 -21.56 6.98
N TRP A 271 36.78 -22.35 6.45
CA TRP A 271 36.91 -23.79 6.46
C TRP A 271 38.12 -24.25 5.62
N SER A 272 39.07 -24.92 6.27
CA SER A 272 40.24 -25.53 5.64
C SER A 272 40.48 -26.98 6.09
N GLY A 273 39.51 -27.56 6.82
CA GLY A 273 39.52 -28.94 7.31
C GLY A 273 39.39 -29.07 8.83
N SER A 274 39.10 -30.29 9.29
CA SER A 274 38.80 -30.59 10.71
C SER A 274 39.92 -30.18 11.67
N LYS A 275 41.20 -30.36 11.30
CA LYS A 275 42.32 -29.97 12.17
C LYS A 275 42.37 -28.46 12.43
N ALA A 276 42.09 -27.64 11.41
CA ALA A 276 42.07 -26.19 11.55
C ALA A 276 40.87 -25.73 12.41
N LEU A 277 39.73 -26.42 12.27
CA LEU A 277 38.56 -26.22 13.10
C LEU A 277 38.85 -26.56 14.57
N GLU A 278 39.42 -27.74 14.85
CA GLU A 278 39.83 -28.18 16.19
C GLU A 278 40.79 -27.18 16.82
N ALA A 279 41.75 -26.66 16.07
CA ALA A 279 42.65 -25.61 16.56
C ALA A 279 41.90 -24.31 16.91
N GLY A 280 40.85 -23.95 16.16
CA GLY A 280 39.96 -22.83 16.48
C GLY A 280 39.13 -23.06 17.75
N VAL A 281 38.59 -24.28 17.93
CA VAL A 281 37.90 -24.68 19.16
C VAL A 281 38.86 -24.64 20.35
N GLU A 282 40.07 -25.19 20.21
CA GLU A 282 41.07 -25.16 21.27
C GLU A 282 41.51 -23.72 21.57
N GLN A 283 41.68 -22.87 20.56
CA GLN A 283 41.95 -21.44 20.72
C GLN A 283 40.85 -20.73 21.52
N LEU A 284 39.59 -20.98 21.19
CA LEU A 284 38.45 -20.46 21.95
C LEU A 284 38.52 -20.94 23.41
N LEU A 285 38.59 -22.24 23.62
CA LEU A 285 38.42 -22.81 24.96
C LEU A 285 39.66 -22.66 25.87
N SER A 286 40.85 -22.44 25.30
CA SER A 286 42.11 -22.29 26.05
C SER A 286 42.35 -20.86 26.50
N ARG A 287 42.02 -19.89 25.66
CA ARG A 287 42.31 -18.46 25.88
C ARG A 287 41.21 -17.77 26.66
N TYR A 288 39.96 -18.14 26.42
CA TYR A 288 38.83 -17.59 27.13
C TYR A 288 38.72 -18.34 28.46
N THR A 289 39.29 -17.77 29.52
CA THR A 289 39.06 -18.25 30.88
C THR A 289 37.59 -18.02 31.22
N LEU A 290 36.77 -19.05 31.02
CA LEU A 290 35.30 -19.08 31.17
C LEU A 290 34.82 -18.89 32.64
N TRP A 291 35.56 -18.13 33.45
CA TRP A 291 35.28 -17.99 34.88
C TRP A 291 33.99 -17.19 35.14
N ARG A 292 33.69 -16.19 34.30
CA ARG A 292 32.39 -15.50 34.23
C ARG A 292 31.71 -15.91 32.93
N GLN A 293 30.47 -16.36 33.02
CA GLN A 293 29.73 -17.10 32.00
C GLN A 293 29.76 -16.39 30.63
N ALA A 294 30.63 -16.84 29.73
CA ALA A 294 30.67 -16.37 28.35
C ALA A 294 29.98 -17.39 27.45
N ARG A 295 29.06 -16.91 26.60
CA ARG A 295 28.63 -17.66 25.42
C ARG A 295 29.70 -17.49 24.35
N VAL A 296 30.22 -18.61 23.87
CA VAL A 296 31.26 -18.62 22.84
C VAL A 296 30.68 -19.11 21.53
N ALA A 297 31.13 -18.55 20.42
CA ALA A 297 30.70 -18.99 19.10
C ALA A 297 31.89 -19.23 18.18
N LEU A 298 31.76 -20.26 17.36
CA LEU A 298 32.66 -20.52 16.24
C LEU A 298 31.87 -20.30 14.94
N VAL A 299 32.18 -19.20 14.25
CA VAL A 299 31.57 -18.83 12.98
C VAL A 299 32.46 -19.34 11.86
N VAL A 300 31.98 -20.30 11.08
CA VAL A 300 32.79 -20.96 10.04
C VAL A 300 32.22 -20.68 8.68
N PHE A 301 33.04 -20.08 7.83
CA PHE A 301 32.72 -19.75 6.46
C PHE A 301 33.12 -20.89 5.53
N PHE A 302 32.17 -21.39 4.74
CA PHE A 302 32.37 -22.46 3.77
C PHE A 302 32.29 -21.90 2.35
N ASP A 303 33.38 -21.99 1.58
CA ASP A 303 33.47 -21.50 0.21
C ASP A 303 33.13 -22.55 -0.86
N GLN A 304 32.79 -23.77 -0.42
CA GLN A 304 32.45 -24.95 -1.26
C GLN A 304 30.97 -25.31 -1.10
N PRO A 305 30.04 -24.57 -1.75
CA PRO A 305 28.61 -24.75 -1.54
C PRO A 305 28.08 -26.12 -2.00
N SER A 306 28.74 -26.79 -2.95
CA SER A 306 28.33 -28.11 -3.46
C SER A 306 28.50 -29.24 -2.43
N ASP A 307 29.47 -29.12 -1.53
CA ASP A 307 29.79 -30.13 -0.50
C ASP A 307 29.47 -29.65 0.91
N ALA A 308 28.79 -28.51 1.05
CA ALA A 308 28.57 -27.83 2.32
C ALA A 308 27.97 -28.73 3.40
N THR A 309 26.96 -29.56 3.06
CA THR A 309 26.35 -30.49 4.02
C THR A 309 27.38 -31.45 4.62
N THR A 310 28.17 -32.11 3.76
CA THR A 310 29.22 -33.04 4.19
C THR A 310 30.31 -32.34 5.01
N LEU A 311 30.69 -31.12 4.62
CA LEU A 311 31.70 -30.34 5.35
C LEU A 311 31.18 -29.90 6.74
N ILE A 312 29.92 -29.50 6.83
CA ILE A 312 29.25 -29.15 8.09
C ILE A 312 29.15 -30.36 9.01
N GLU A 313 28.78 -31.53 8.50
CA GLU A 313 28.74 -32.79 9.28
C GLU A 313 30.13 -33.17 9.81
N ARG A 314 31.18 -33.00 8.98
CA ARG A 314 32.58 -33.20 9.40
C ARG A 314 32.99 -32.20 10.48
N ALA A 315 32.53 -30.95 10.39
CA ALA A 315 32.79 -29.93 11.39
C ALA A 315 32.10 -30.26 12.72
N CYS A 316 30.82 -30.62 12.68
CA CYS A 316 30.05 -31.06 13.85
C CYS A 316 30.70 -32.28 14.52
N THR A 317 31.17 -33.25 13.72
CA THR A 317 31.88 -34.43 14.23
C THR A 317 33.18 -34.04 14.93
N ALA A 318 34.00 -33.18 14.31
CA ALA A 318 35.24 -32.71 14.92
C ALA A 318 35.01 -31.95 16.24
N ILE A 319 33.95 -31.13 16.32
CA ILE A 319 33.58 -30.44 17.57
C ILE A 319 33.10 -31.44 18.62
N ARG A 320 32.27 -32.42 18.24
CA ARG A 320 31.74 -33.45 19.14
C ARG A 320 32.86 -34.31 19.75
N GLU A 321 33.86 -34.65 18.95
CA GLU A 321 35.02 -35.48 19.35
C GLU A 321 36.12 -34.68 20.05
N HIS A 322 36.02 -33.35 20.08
CA HIS A 322 37.02 -32.50 20.71
C HIS A 322 37.13 -32.80 22.23
N PRO A 323 38.35 -32.91 22.81
CA PRO A 323 38.53 -33.32 24.22
C PRO A 323 37.82 -32.46 25.26
N ARG A 324 37.52 -31.20 24.91
CA ARG A 324 36.82 -30.25 25.79
C ARG A 324 35.32 -30.22 25.61
N THR A 325 34.78 -30.94 24.64
CA THR A 325 33.34 -31.08 24.44
C THR A 325 32.79 -32.17 25.35
N ARG A 326 31.85 -31.80 26.23
CA ARG A 326 31.22 -32.73 27.18
C ARG A 326 30.02 -33.41 26.58
N ARG A 327 29.22 -32.63 25.86
CA ARG A 327 27.86 -33.01 25.47
C ARG A 327 27.39 -32.14 24.30
N VAL A 328 26.58 -32.73 23.43
CA VAL A 328 25.75 -32.00 22.45
C VAL A 328 24.50 -31.47 23.15
N ILE A 329 24.23 -30.16 23.03
CA ILE A 329 23.03 -29.51 23.56
C ILE A 329 21.91 -29.55 22.52
N ASP A 330 22.21 -29.10 21.30
CA ASP A 330 21.28 -29.10 20.16
C ASP A 330 22.05 -29.28 18.86
N GLU A 331 21.62 -30.20 18.02
CA GLU A 331 22.16 -30.43 16.68
C GLU A 331 21.02 -30.82 15.72
N SER A 332 19.81 -30.32 15.98
CA SER A 332 18.60 -30.63 15.21
C SER A 332 18.62 -30.05 13.79
N GLU A 333 19.26 -28.88 13.61
CA GLU A 333 19.45 -28.23 12.33
C GLU A 333 20.94 -27.85 12.12
N PRO A 334 21.84 -28.83 11.88
CA PRO A 334 23.29 -28.60 11.85
C PRO A 334 23.73 -27.59 10.79
N ALA A 335 22.96 -27.47 9.69
CA ALA A 335 23.20 -26.49 8.63
C ALA A 335 22.91 -25.04 9.04
N ARG A 336 22.26 -24.81 10.19
CA ARG A 336 21.98 -23.47 10.73
C ARG A 336 22.77 -23.18 11.99
N ARG A 337 22.77 -24.13 12.92
CA ARG A 337 23.32 -23.95 14.26
C ARG A 337 23.46 -25.30 14.94
N SER A 338 24.58 -25.48 15.62
CA SER A 338 24.77 -26.57 16.57
C SER A 338 25.29 -26.00 17.89
N ASP A 339 24.81 -26.50 19.01
CA ASP A 339 25.23 -26.07 20.34
C ASP A 339 25.85 -27.22 21.12
N TYR A 340 26.96 -26.92 21.77
CA TYR A 340 27.75 -27.88 22.53
C TYR A 340 28.03 -27.35 23.93
N GLU A 341 28.02 -28.24 24.90
CA GLU A 341 28.50 -27.99 26.26
C GLU A 341 30.00 -28.28 26.30
N VAL A 342 30.79 -27.27 26.64
CA VAL A 342 32.26 -27.32 26.58
C VAL A 342 32.88 -26.90 27.90
N SER A 343 34.12 -27.32 28.15
CA SER A 343 34.91 -26.92 29.33
C SER A 343 35.99 -25.92 28.94
N GLY A 344 36.24 -24.91 29.78
CA GLY A 344 37.40 -24.03 29.63
C GLY A 344 38.70 -24.62 30.19
N SER A 345 39.81 -23.97 29.89
CA SER A 345 41.09 -24.24 30.55
C SER A 345 41.02 -23.85 32.04
N GLY A 346 41.17 -24.83 32.94
CA GLY A 346 41.42 -24.58 34.37
C GLY A 346 40.24 -24.73 35.35
N ASP A 347 38.98 -24.89 34.90
CA ASP A 347 37.86 -25.24 35.80
C ASP A 347 36.83 -26.16 35.12
N GLU A 348 36.94 -27.46 35.39
CA GLU A 348 35.98 -28.48 34.92
C GLU A 348 34.61 -28.38 35.62
N ARG A 349 34.41 -27.51 36.62
CA ARG A 349 33.11 -27.37 37.30
C ARG A 349 32.20 -26.34 36.63
N ARG A 350 32.69 -25.60 35.63
CA ARG A 350 31.94 -24.54 34.93
C ARG A 350 31.90 -24.80 33.43
N PRO A 351 30.83 -25.46 32.93
CA PRO A 351 30.64 -25.60 31.49
C PRO A 351 30.26 -24.26 30.86
N ALA A 352 30.69 -24.05 29.62
CA ALA A 352 30.20 -22.98 28.75
C ALA A 352 29.41 -23.57 27.58
N ARG A 353 28.67 -22.70 26.88
CA ARG A 353 27.96 -23.05 25.66
C ARG A 353 28.76 -22.56 24.46
N LEU A 354 29.22 -23.50 23.64
CA LEU A 354 29.80 -23.25 22.33
C LEU A 354 28.70 -23.36 21.28
N THR A 355 28.49 -22.29 20.53
CA THR A 355 27.57 -22.24 19.39
C THR A 355 28.36 -22.28 18.09
N PHE A 356 28.20 -23.35 17.32
CA PHE A 356 28.74 -23.48 15.97
C PHE A 356 27.76 -22.89 14.96
N LEU A 357 28.24 -21.95 14.14
CA LEU A 357 27.46 -21.24 13.13
C LEU A 357 28.11 -21.41 11.75
N PRO A 358 27.64 -22.37 10.93
CA PRO A 358 28.09 -22.50 9.56
C PRO A 358 27.49 -21.39 8.67
N VAL A 359 28.35 -20.77 7.87
CA VAL A 359 27.96 -19.76 6.87
C VAL A 359 28.41 -20.24 5.50
N VAL A 360 27.47 -20.63 4.65
CA VAL A 360 27.78 -21.14 3.31
C VAL A 360 27.81 -19.99 2.32
N LEU A 361 28.98 -19.78 1.72
CA LEU A 361 29.21 -18.73 0.73
C LEU A 361 28.88 -19.28 -0.66
N ARG A 362 27.88 -18.68 -1.31
CA ARG A 362 27.50 -19.05 -2.67
C ARG A 362 28.22 -18.18 -3.70
N HIS A 363 28.72 -18.82 -4.74
CA HIS A 363 29.27 -18.15 -5.91
C HIS A 363 28.19 -18.04 -7.01
N PRO A 364 28.21 -16.98 -7.83
CA PRO A 364 27.38 -16.93 -9.03
C PRO A 364 27.74 -18.07 -9.97
N LEU A 365 26.74 -18.61 -10.68
CA LEU A 365 26.98 -19.62 -11.71
C LEU A 365 27.88 -19.04 -12.81
N PRO A 366 28.78 -19.83 -13.42
CA PRO A 366 29.60 -19.38 -14.54
C PRO A 366 28.69 -18.84 -15.66
N GLY A 367 28.83 -17.54 -16.00
CA GLY A 367 28.03 -16.87 -17.03
C GLY A 367 26.84 -16.05 -16.51
N ALA A 368 26.51 -16.11 -15.21
CA ALA A 368 25.54 -15.20 -14.59
C ALA A 368 26.27 -13.92 -14.13
N ALA A 369 26.61 -13.03 -15.07
CA ALA A 369 26.98 -11.66 -14.72
C ALA A 369 25.71 -10.88 -14.35
N ALA A 370 25.82 -10.10 -13.27
CA ALA A 370 24.77 -9.27 -12.69
C ALA A 370 24.22 -8.20 -13.65
#